data_AF-A0AAE1LTP0-F1
#
_entry.id   AF-A0AAE1LTP0-F1
#
_cell.length_a   1.000
_cell.length_b   1.000
_cell.length_c   1.000
_cell.angle_alpha   90.00
_cell.angle_beta   90.00
_cell.angle_gamma   90.00
#
_symmetry.space_group_name_H-M   'P 1'
#
loop_
_entity.id
_entity.type
_entity.pdbx_description
1 polymer ?
#
loop_
_entity_poly.entity_id
_entity_poly.type
_entity_poly.pdbx_seq_one_letter_code
_entity_poly.pdbx_strand_id
1 'polypeptide(L)'
;MELLQDRLCCGDTDSVVFVSRPGCPDPPLGPYLGQLSDELEAFGPNSVTINQSCSDIVTFERFKKMVLHGKDPTHIPISVQIARVKGWKIVTRPASKIWKPCLTKRQLTAEQKDTRPYGYQEIDLDEDDEATLQTLMDLAEQ
;
A
#
# COMPACT_ATOMS: atom_id res chain seq x y z
N MET A 1 1.14 8.55 -19.50
CA MET A 1 0.64 7.17 -19.31
C MET A 1 0.41 6.42 -20.61
N GLU A 2 -0.02 7.09 -21.68
CA GLU A 2 -0.26 6.47 -23.00
C GLU A 2 0.98 5.81 -23.64
N LEU A 3 2.20 6.25 -23.28
CA LEU A 3 3.47 5.62 -23.70
C LEU A 3 3.70 4.22 -23.09
N LEU A 4 3.17 3.99 -21.89
CA LEU A 4 3.41 2.76 -21.14
C LEU A 4 2.36 1.68 -21.44
N GLN A 5 1.14 2.07 -21.82
CA GLN A 5 0.05 1.16 -22.23
C GLN A 5 -0.08 -0.06 -21.29
N ASP A 6 0.08 -1.27 -21.84
CA ASP A 6 0.01 -2.57 -21.18
C ASP A 6 1.21 -2.85 -20.26
N ARG A 7 2.28 -2.04 -20.32
CA ARG A 7 3.45 -2.16 -19.44
C ARG A 7 3.30 -1.46 -18.10
N LEU A 8 2.28 -0.60 -17.94
CA LEU A 8 2.04 0.10 -16.67
C LEU A 8 1.49 -0.88 -15.62
N CYS A 9 2.22 -1.07 -14.53
CA CYS A 9 1.80 -1.91 -13.40
C CYS A 9 0.98 -1.11 -12.38
N CYS A 10 1.48 0.06 -11.99
CA CYS A 10 0.77 0.97 -11.10
C CYS A 10 1.20 2.42 -11.31
N GLY A 11 0.28 3.34 -11.02
CA GLY A 11 0.58 4.76 -10.86
C GLY A 11 0.18 5.20 -9.46
N ASP A 12 1.05 5.96 -8.80
CA ASP A 12 0.72 6.76 -7.63
C ASP A 12 0.82 8.25 -8.00
N THR A 13 0.48 9.12 -7.05
CA THR A 13 0.36 10.58 -7.19
C THR A 13 1.42 11.22 -8.10
N ASP A 14 2.67 10.83 -7.93
CA ASP A 14 3.85 11.34 -8.66
C ASP A 14 4.81 10.24 -9.12
N SER A 15 4.40 8.96 -9.09
CA SER A 15 5.25 7.84 -9.48
C SER A 15 4.53 6.83 -10.37
N VAL A 16 5.29 6.13 -11.22
CA VAL A 16 4.78 5.04 -12.05
C VAL A 16 5.73 3.85 -11.95
N VAL A 17 5.16 2.65 -11.84
CA VAL A 17 5.89 1.38 -11.94
C VAL A 17 5.45 0.70 -13.21
N PHE A 18 6.41 0.27 -14.02
CA PHE A 18 6.15 -0.36 -15.30
C PHE A 18 7.15 -1.48 -15.60
N VAL A 19 6.82 -2.35 -16.55
CA VAL A 19 7.72 -3.40 -17.05
C VAL A 19 8.56 -2.84 -18.19
N SER A 20 9.88 -2.68 -17.99
CA SER A 20 10.79 -2.37 -19.11
C SER A 20 10.99 -3.63 -19.96
N ARG A 21 10.93 -3.47 -21.29
CA ARG A 21 11.10 -4.55 -22.27
C ARG A 21 12.09 -4.10 -23.34
N PRO A 22 13.02 -4.96 -23.79
CA PRO A 22 13.92 -4.62 -24.89
C PRO A 22 13.15 -4.19 -26.13
N GLY A 23 13.48 -3.01 -26.68
CA GLY A 23 12.86 -2.46 -27.89
C GLY A 23 11.60 -1.61 -27.64
N CYS A 24 11.10 -1.53 -26.40
CA CYS A 24 10.04 -0.59 -26.04
C CYS A 24 10.63 0.71 -25.46
N PRO A 25 10.05 1.88 -25.76
CA PRO A 25 10.57 3.15 -25.27
C PRO A 25 10.26 3.34 -23.77
N ASP A 26 11.28 3.65 -22.98
CA ASP A 26 11.09 4.00 -21.57
C ASP A 26 10.80 5.50 -21.39
N PRO A 27 10.11 5.91 -20.31
CA PRO A 27 9.80 7.31 -20.08
C PRO A 27 11.08 8.17 -20.02
N PRO A 28 11.08 9.37 -20.64
CA PRO A 28 12.26 10.23 -20.59
C PRO A 28 12.52 10.70 -19.16
N LEU A 29 13.77 10.51 -18.72
CA LEU A 29 14.23 10.95 -17.41
C LEU A 29 14.88 12.33 -17.50
N GLY A 30 14.89 13.07 -16.39
CA GLY A 30 15.66 14.31 -16.32
C GLY A 30 15.74 14.94 -14.93
N PRO A 31 16.67 15.90 -14.73
CA PRO A 31 16.98 16.46 -13.42
C PRO A 31 16.09 17.66 -13.02
N TYR A 32 15.17 18.11 -13.90
CA TYR A 32 14.40 19.32 -13.68
C TYR A 32 13.01 19.04 -13.09
N LEU A 33 12.45 20.05 -12.41
CA LEU A 33 11.13 19.96 -11.79
C LEU A 33 10.06 19.58 -12.81
N GLY A 34 9.28 18.54 -12.50
CA GLY A 34 8.23 18.00 -13.38
C GLY A 34 8.71 16.91 -14.34
N GLN A 35 10.00 16.57 -14.36
CA GLN A 35 10.52 15.41 -15.08
C GLN A 35 10.52 14.16 -14.20
N LEU A 36 10.49 12.99 -14.84
CA LEU A 36 10.60 11.72 -14.13
C LEU A 36 12.07 11.47 -13.75
N SER A 37 12.28 10.95 -12.55
CA SER A 37 13.57 10.44 -12.08
C SER A 37 13.49 8.93 -11.87
N ASP A 38 14.60 8.23 -12.06
CA ASP A 38 14.71 6.82 -11.71
C ASP A 38 15.08 6.68 -10.23
N GLU A 39 14.12 6.25 -9.40
CA GLU A 39 14.35 6.03 -7.97
C GLU A 39 15.27 4.84 -7.68
N LEU A 40 15.53 3.99 -8.67
CA LEU A 40 16.33 2.79 -8.55
C LEU A 40 17.79 2.99 -9.00
N GLU A 41 18.11 4.11 -9.67
CA GLU A 41 19.45 4.39 -10.21
C GLU A 41 20.55 4.24 -9.15
N ALA A 42 20.30 4.72 -7.93
CA ALA A 42 21.26 4.66 -6.81
C ALA A 42 21.59 3.23 -6.34
N PHE A 43 20.80 2.23 -6.71
CA PHE A 43 20.94 0.84 -6.28
C PHE A 43 21.47 -0.08 -7.38
N GLY A 44 21.74 0.47 -8.56
CA GLY A 44 22.29 -0.25 -9.72
C GLY A 44 21.23 -0.87 -10.63
N PRO A 45 21.65 -1.32 -11.83
CA PRO A 45 20.72 -1.86 -12.83
C PRO A 45 19.99 -3.10 -12.30
N ASN A 46 18.66 -3.16 -12.52
CA ASN A 46 17.73 -4.21 -12.08
C ASN A 46 17.47 -4.29 -10.56
N SER A 47 17.69 -3.22 -9.79
CA SER A 47 17.48 -3.27 -8.35
C SER A 47 15.99 -3.25 -7.95
N VAL A 48 15.58 -4.22 -7.13
CA VAL A 48 14.35 -4.14 -6.31
C VAL A 48 14.81 -4.27 -4.86
N THR A 49 14.79 -3.19 -4.09
CA THR A 49 15.33 -3.17 -2.72
C THR A 49 14.24 -3.40 -1.68
N ILE A 50 14.09 -4.66 -1.27
CA ILE A 50 13.52 -5.02 0.04
C ILE A 50 14.71 -5.09 0.99
N ASN A 51 14.62 -4.49 2.18
CA ASN A 51 15.71 -4.55 3.16
C ASN A 51 16.14 -6.01 3.38
N GLN A 52 17.41 -6.34 3.15
CA GLN A 52 17.94 -7.70 3.25
C GLN A 52 17.55 -8.37 4.58
N SER A 53 17.52 -7.60 5.68
CA SER A 53 17.15 -8.09 7.01
C SER A 53 15.71 -8.59 7.11
N CYS A 54 14.85 -8.19 6.18
CA CYS A 54 13.42 -8.50 6.15
C CYS A 54 13.02 -9.28 4.89
N SER A 55 13.98 -9.66 4.04
CA SER A 55 13.73 -10.35 2.76
C SER A 55 13.00 -11.69 2.95
N ASP A 56 13.30 -12.42 4.02
CA ASP A 56 12.62 -13.68 4.37
C ASP A 56 11.23 -13.47 5.00
N ILE A 57 10.97 -12.25 5.50
CA ILE A 57 9.74 -11.90 6.22
C ILE A 57 8.72 -11.26 5.28
N VAL A 58 9.17 -10.31 4.47
CA VAL A 58 8.38 -9.49 3.55
C VAL A 58 8.49 -10.09 2.15
N THR A 59 7.76 -11.17 1.92
CA THR A 59 7.71 -11.84 0.61
C THR A 59 6.33 -11.69 -0.02
N PHE A 60 6.27 -11.69 -1.35
CA PHE A 60 5.02 -11.66 -2.08
C PHE A 60 4.08 -12.80 -1.66
N GLU A 61 4.61 -14.02 -1.51
CA GLU A 61 3.82 -15.18 -1.10
C GLU A 61 3.23 -15.04 0.30
N ARG A 62 3.96 -14.45 1.25
CA ARG A 62 3.42 -14.16 2.59
C ARG A 62 2.34 -13.08 2.53
N PHE A 63 2.56 -12.03 1.74
CA PHE A 63 1.57 -10.97 1.56
C PHE A 63 0.28 -11.48 0.90
N LYS A 64 0.42 -12.27 -0.18
CA LYS A 64 -0.69 -12.93 -0.88
C LYS A 64 -1.50 -13.80 0.08
N LYS A 65 -0.83 -14.61 0.92
CA LYS A 65 -1.52 -15.42 1.95
C LYS A 65 -2.24 -14.55 2.99
N MET A 66 -1.66 -13.42 3.40
CA MET A 66 -2.31 -12.48 4.32
C MET A 66 -3.58 -11.88 3.72
N VAL A 67 -3.56 -11.53 2.43
CA VAL A 67 -4.73 -10.99 1.72
C VAL A 67 -5.81 -12.06 1.50
N LEU A 68 -5.43 -13.26 1.04
CA LEU A 68 -6.39 -14.30 0.65
C LEU A 68 -6.98 -15.08 1.82
N HIS A 69 -6.25 -15.22 2.92
CA HIS A 69 -6.64 -16.09 4.04
C HIS A 69 -6.78 -15.35 5.37
N GLY A 70 -6.69 -14.01 5.38
CA GLY A 70 -6.91 -13.21 6.58
C GLY A 70 -5.95 -13.53 7.72
N LYS A 71 -4.63 -13.51 7.45
CA LYS A 71 -3.61 -13.82 8.47
C LYS A 71 -3.27 -12.60 9.32
N ASP A 72 -2.96 -12.83 10.60
CA ASP A 72 -2.56 -11.79 11.55
C ASP A 72 -1.40 -10.91 11.04
N PRO A 73 -1.40 -9.60 11.38
CA PRO A 73 -0.32 -8.68 11.08
C PRO A 73 1.06 -9.22 11.50
N THR A 74 2.03 -9.14 10.60
CA THR A 74 3.41 -9.56 10.90
C THR A 74 4.20 -8.41 11.50
N HIS A 75 4.84 -8.63 12.65
CA HIS A 75 5.74 -7.65 13.25
C HIS A 75 7.14 -7.77 12.64
N ILE A 76 7.60 -6.70 12.00
CA ILE A 76 8.94 -6.61 11.41
C ILE A 76 9.87 -5.95 12.44
N PRO A 77 10.88 -6.65 12.96
CA PRO A 77 11.86 -6.06 13.86
C PRO A 77 12.81 -5.13 13.12
N ILE A 78 13.10 -3.99 13.71
CA ILE A 78 14.09 -3.02 13.24
C ILE A 78 15.11 -2.87 14.36
N SER A 79 16.30 -3.44 14.18
CA SER A 79 17.35 -3.44 15.21
C SER A 79 17.90 -2.04 15.50
N VAL A 80 17.96 -1.17 14.49
CA VAL A 80 18.64 0.14 14.55
C VAL A 80 17.79 1.28 13.97
N GLN A 81 16.59 1.50 14.52
CA GLN A 81 15.77 2.64 14.10
C GLN A 81 16.33 3.95 14.65
N ILE A 82 16.65 4.87 13.73
CA ILE A 82 16.92 6.28 14.08
C ILE A 82 15.59 6.95 14.42
N ALA A 83 15.50 7.55 15.61
CA ALA A 83 14.33 8.27 16.08
C ALA A 83 14.74 9.61 16.69
N ARG A 84 13.88 10.62 16.54
CA ARG A 84 14.02 11.91 17.22
C ARG A 84 13.10 11.93 18.43
N VAL A 85 13.65 12.17 19.61
CA VAL A 85 12.88 12.28 20.86
C VAL A 85 12.66 13.75 21.24
N LYS A 86 11.86 14.00 22.28
CA LYS A 86 11.59 15.35 22.81
C LYS A 86 12.92 16.10 23.03
N GLY A 87 12.95 17.37 22.64
CA GLY A 87 14.18 18.16 22.66
C GLY A 87 15.12 17.90 21.48
N TRP A 88 14.61 17.35 20.38
CA TRP A 88 15.33 17.15 19.10
C TRP A 88 16.54 16.22 19.17
N LYS A 89 16.70 15.49 20.28
CA LYS A 89 17.77 14.52 20.47
C LYS A 89 17.57 13.34 19.52
N ILE A 90 18.61 12.99 18.77
CA ILE A 90 18.63 11.84 17.89
C ILE A 90 19.10 10.63 18.70
N VAL A 91 18.35 9.53 18.63
CA VAL A 91 18.70 8.25 19.26
C VAL A 91 18.54 7.11 18.26
N THR A 92 19.37 6.08 18.42
CA THR A 92 19.23 4.82 17.70
C THR A 92 18.68 3.80 18.68
N ARG A 93 17.56 3.17 18.35
CA ARG A 93 16.89 2.20 19.22
C ARG A 93 16.30 1.03 18.45
N PRO A 94 16.17 -0.16 19.06
CA PRO A 94 15.33 -1.22 18.54
C PRO A 94 13.87 -0.76 18.45
N ALA A 95 13.18 -1.19 17.41
CA ALA A 95 11.77 -0.92 17.18
C ALA A 95 11.12 -2.05 16.38
N SER A 96 9.82 -1.96 16.15
CA SER A 96 9.12 -2.84 15.21
C SER A 96 8.11 -2.06 14.38
N LYS A 97 7.85 -2.53 13.16
CA LYS A 97 6.75 -2.06 12.31
C LYS A 97 5.74 -3.19 12.12
N ILE A 98 4.47 -2.82 12.06
CA ILE A 98 3.39 -3.76 11.75
C ILE A 98 3.24 -3.81 10.24
N TRP A 99 3.40 -5.00 9.65
CA TRP A 99 3.16 -5.26 8.24
C TRP A 99 1.86 -6.05 8.09
N LYS A 100 0.86 -5.40 7.49
CA LYS A 100 -0.47 -5.95 7.22
C LYS A 100 -1.02 -5.40 5.91
N PRO A 101 -1.98 -6.08 5.25
CA PRO A 101 -2.72 -5.48 4.16
C PRO A 101 -3.48 -4.27 4.70
N CYS A 102 -3.33 -3.13 4.02
CA CYS A 102 -4.12 -1.94 4.32
C CYS A 102 -5.08 -1.73 3.15
N LEU A 103 -6.28 -2.31 3.24
CA LEU A 103 -7.32 -2.24 2.20
C LEU A 103 -8.16 -0.95 2.30
N THR A 104 -7.65 0.07 2.99
CA THR A 104 -8.36 1.34 3.19
C THR A 104 -8.35 2.24 1.95
N LYS A 105 -7.72 1.82 0.85
CA LYS A 105 -7.83 2.57 -0.41
C LYS A 105 -9.30 2.54 -0.82
N ARG A 106 -9.90 3.72 -0.95
CA ARG A 106 -11.31 3.86 -1.30
C ARG A 106 -11.45 3.84 -2.81
N GLN A 107 -12.42 3.09 -3.32
CA GLN A 107 -12.75 2.98 -4.72
C GLN A 107 -14.01 3.80 -5.01
N LEU A 108 -14.00 4.56 -6.11
CA LEU A 108 -15.22 5.02 -6.75
C LEU A 108 -15.66 3.95 -7.75
N THR A 109 -16.80 3.32 -7.50
CA THR A 109 -17.47 2.42 -8.43
C THR A 109 -18.32 3.25 -9.39
N ALA A 110 -18.37 2.88 -10.68
CA ALA A 110 -19.10 3.66 -11.68
C ALA A 110 -20.62 3.79 -11.40
N GLU A 111 -21.15 2.87 -10.59
CA GLU A 111 -22.56 2.75 -10.23
C GLU A 111 -22.92 3.50 -8.94
N GLN A 112 -21.92 3.86 -8.11
CA GLN A 112 -22.13 4.44 -6.77
C GLN A 112 -21.53 5.84 -6.65
N LYS A 113 -22.25 6.72 -5.94
CA LYS A 113 -21.84 8.12 -5.70
C LYS A 113 -20.95 8.28 -4.46
N ASP A 114 -20.73 7.22 -3.68
CA ASP A 114 -19.87 7.20 -2.50
C ASP A 114 -18.55 6.45 -2.77
N THR A 115 -17.59 6.60 -1.86
CA THR A 115 -16.29 5.92 -1.95
C THR A 115 -16.22 4.83 -0.88
N ARG A 116 -16.17 3.56 -1.29
CA ARG A 116 -16.08 2.40 -0.38
C ARG A 116 -14.67 1.83 -0.36
N PRO A 117 -14.18 1.25 0.75
CA PRO A 117 -12.89 0.57 0.78
C PRO A 117 -12.79 -0.51 -0.31
N TYR A 118 -11.62 -0.63 -0.94
CA TYR A 118 -11.35 -1.64 -1.96
C TYR A 118 -11.44 -3.04 -1.35
N GLY A 119 -12.35 -3.88 -1.87
CA GLY A 119 -12.68 -5.17 -1.29
C GLY A 119 -13.82 -5.17 -0.26
N TYR A 120 -14.54 -4.04 -0.10
CA TYR A 120 -15.80 -4.02 0.62
C TYR A 120 -16.79 -5.00 -0.03
N GLN A 121 -17.16 -6.04 0.72
CA GLN A 121 -18.28 -6.91 0.38
C GLN A 121 -19.51 -6.36 1.10
N GLU A 122 -20.55 -6.03 0.34
CA GLU A 122 -21.85 -5.71 0.90
C GLU A 122 -22.34 -6.95 1.62
N ILE A 123 -22.51 -6.82 2.94
CA ILE A 123 -23.13 -7.87 3.74
C ILE A 123 -24.62 -7.71 3.48
N ASP A 124 -25.24 -8.68 2.81
CA ASP A 124 -26.70 -8.77 2.77
C ASP A 124 -27.15 -9.01 4.21
N LEU A 125 -27.68 -7.96 4.83
CA LEU A 125 -28.33 -8.04 6.13
C LEU A 125 -29.68 -8.73 5.89
N ASP A 126 -29.96 -9.78 6.65
CA ASP A 126 -31.31 -10.34 6.69
C ASP A 126 -32.26 -9.44 7.50
N GLU A 127 -33.56 -9.73 7.44
CA GLU A 127 -34.59 -8.89 8.10
C GLU A 127 -34.34 -8.75 9.62
N ASP A 128 -33.70 -9.75 10.24
CA ASP A 128 -33.34 -9.75 11.66
C ASP A 128 -32.15 -8.83 11.96
N ASP A 129 -31.14 -8.82 11.09
CA ASP A 129 -29.98 -7.91 11.17
C ASP A 129 -30.41 -6.44 10.99
N GLU A 130 -31.36 -6.17 10.10
CA GLU A 130 -31.85 -4.82 9.81
C GLU A 130 -32.68 -4.24 10.98
N ALA A 131 -33.52 -5.08 11.62
CA ALA A 131 -34.24 -4.71 12.84
C ALA A 131 -33.28 -4.40 14.01
N THR A 132 -32.19 -5.15 14.12
CA THR A 132 -31.16 -4.95 15.14
C THR A 132 -30.40 -3.65 14.93
N LEU A 133 -30.04 -3.33 13.67
CA LEU A 133 -29.39 -2.08 13.30
C LEU A 133 -30.26 -0.86 13.57
N GLN A 134 -31.54 -0.93 13.23
CA GLN A 134 -32.48 0.17 13.50
C GLN A 134 -32.57 0.46 15.00
N THR A 135 -32.65 -0.59 15.82
CA THR A 135 -32.70 -0.46 17.28
C THR A 135 -31.44 0.19 17.85
N LEU A 136 -30.26 -0.12 17.29
CA LEU A 136 -28.99 0.48 17.69
C LEU A 136 -28.85 1.94 17.25
N MET A 137 -29.39 2.31 16.08
CA MET A 137 -29.41 3.69 15.61
C MET A 137 -30.32 4.56 16.47
N ASP A 138 -31.52 4.08 16.81
CA ASP A 138 -32.49 4.79 17.66
C ASP A 138 -31.95 5.03 19.09
N LEU A 139 -31.11 4.13 19.60
CA LEU A 139 -30.46 4.26 20.90
C LEU A 139 -29.30 5.27 20.90
N ALA A 140 -28.67 5.50 19.74
CA ALA A 140 -27.56 6.45 19.59
C ALA A 140 -28.03 7.91 19.47
N GLU A 141 -29.32 8.13 19.21
CA GLU A 141 -29.94 9.46 19.08
C GLU A 141 -30.59 9.97 20.39
N GLN A 142 -30.49 9.23 21.50
CA GLN A 142 -30.89 9.64 22.85
C GLN A 142 -29.72 10.20 23.67
#